data_AF-A0A3P3Z6I1-F1
#
_entry.id   AF-A0A3P3Z6I1-F1
#
_cell.length_a   1.000
_cell.length_b   1.000
_cell.length_c   1.000
_cell.angle_alpha   90.00
_cell.angle_beta   90.00
_cell.angle_gamma   90.00
#
_symmetry.space_group_name_H-M   'P 1'
#
loop_
_entity.id
_entity.type
_entity.pdbx_description
1 polymer ?
#
loop_
_entity_poly.entity_id
_entity_poly.type
_entity_poly.pdbx_seq_one_letter_code
_entity_poly.pdbx_strand_id
1 'polypeptide(L)'
;MSVMGWMDLNSNHLTGTLPMAWASMTFLTNLQLFSNKLTGTLPAEWRRLTLLEELSVGDNRIVGTMPASWSAMTSLTELRLGRNNLLGVLPTAWGAMALMQVLDVSGNSLSGTLPVSWGSMRHLDTLSVRYNKLGGPLPVAWRTLPAIQHLHLEGNRLCGCLPINWASPGVDITVDEAVMRTNCATANACAG
;
A
#
# COMPACT_ATOMS: atom_id res chain seq x y z
N MET A 1 7.85 -4.96 -31.07
CA MET A 1 8.08 -5.92 -29.98
C MET A 1 8.34 -5.08 -28.73
N SER A 2 7.45 -5.10 -27.74
CA SER A 2 7.74 -4.49 -26.44
C SER A 2 8.75 -5.39 -25.74
N VAL A 3 9.93 -4.87 -25.42
CA VAL A 3 10.92 -5.61 -24.63
C VAL A 3 10.52 -5.43 -23.18
N MET A 4 9.94 -6.47 -22.58
CA MET A 4 9.53 -6.45 -21.17
C MET A 4 10.80 -6.45 -20.30
N GLY A 5 11.00 -5.41 -19.50
CA GLY A 5 12.13 -5.31 -18.60
C GLY A 5 11.83 -5.99 -17.27
N TRP A 6 12.46 -7.14 -17.02
CA TRP A 6 12.27 -7.92 -15.80
C TRP A 6 13.56 -7.99 -14.99
N MET A 7 13.48 -7.73 -13.70
CA MET A 7 14.57 -7.93 -12.74
C MET A 7 14.04 -8.66 -11.51
N ASP A 8 14.42 -9.93 -11.35
CA ASP A 8 14.12 -10.71 -10.14
C ASP A 8 15.38 -10.98 -9.33
N LEU A 9 15.36 -10.47 -8.10
CA LEU A 9 16.41 -10.64 -7.10
C LEU A 9 15.82 -11.11 -5.76
N ASN A 10 14.64 -11.71 -5.77
CA ASN A 10 13.95 -12.20 -4.58
C ASN A 10 14.78 -13.22 -3.79
N SER A 11 14.54 -13.30 -2.48
CA SER A 11 15.03 -14.38 -1.59
C SER A 11 16.55 -14.56 -1.64
N ASN A 12 17.28 -13.47 -1.48
CA ASN A 12 18.74 -13.44 -1.51
C ASN A 12 19.32 -12.86 -0.21
N HIS A 13 20.62 -12.62 -0.20
CA HIS A 13 21.32 -11.93 0.89
C HIS A 13 21.81 -10.54 0.48
N LEU A 14 21.12 -9.88 -0.44
CA LEU A 14 21.51 -8.56 -0.92
C LEU A 14 21.47 -7.55 0.23
N THR A 15 22.54 -6.77 0.34
CA THR A 15 22.72 -5.71 1.32
C THR A 15 22.91 -4.37 0.63
N GLY A 16 22.97 -3.28 1.41
CA GLY A 16 23.12 -1.93 0.88
C GLY A 16 21.77 -1.25 0.68
N THR A 17 21.74 -0.19 -0.13
CA THR A 17 20.54 0.63 -0.35
C THR A 17 19.94 0.42 -1.73
N LEU A 18 18.69 0.81 -1.89
CA LEU A 18 18.03 0.91 -3.20
C LEU A 18 18.67 2.06 -4.01
N PRO A 19 19.30 1.79 -5.16
CA PRO A 19 20.01 2.84 -5.89
C PRO A 19 19.05 3.81 -6.59
N MET A 20 19.21 5.11 -6.34
CA MET A 20 18.48 6.14 -7.11
C MET A 20 18.77 6.05 -8.62
N ALA A 21 19.97 5.57 -9.00
CA ALA A 21 20.41 5.41 -10.38
C ALA A 21 19.56 4.43 -11.20
N TRP A 22 18.84 3.50 -10.55
CA TRP A 22 17.90 2.60 -11.22
C TRP A 22 16.72 3.33 -11.85
N ALA A 23 16.48 4.60 -11.49
CA ALA A 23 15.54 5.48 -12.19
C ALA A 23 15.87 5.69 -13.69
N SER A 24 17.07 5.29 -14.15
CA SER A 24 17.45 5.29 -15.57
C SER A 24 16.94 4.06 -16.34
N MET A 25 16.50 2.99 -15.64
CA MET A 25 16.00 1.75 -16.24
C MET A 25 14.52 1.88 -16.63
N THR A 26 14.19 2.90 -17.42
CA THR A 26 12.79 3.31 -17.72
C THR A 26 12.00 2.29 -18.54
N PHE A 27 12.63 1.20 -18.99
CA PHE A 27 12.00 0.08 -19.69
C PHE A 27 11.54 -1.05 -18.74
N LEU A 28 11.88 -0.98 -17.45
CA LEU A 28 11.45 -1.99 -16.48
C LEU A 28 9.94 -1.96 -16.31
N THR A 29 9.35 -3.15 -16.40
CA THR A 29 7.95 -3.44 -16.09
C THR A 29 7.82 -4.22 -14.79
N ASN A 30 8.84 -4.97 -14.39
CA ASN A 30 8.82 -5.81 -13.20
C ASN A 30 10.13 -5.71 -12.40
N LEU A 31 10.04 -5.36 -11.12
CA LEU A 31 11.19 -5.27 -10.20
C LEU A 31 10.88 -5.98 -8.87
N GLN A 32 11.54 -7.11 -8.66
CA GLN A 32 11.32 -7.97 -7.49
C GLN A 32 12.58 -8.04 -6.61
N LEU A 33 12.45 -7.59 -5.36
CA LEU A 33 13.51 -7.45 -4.36
C LEU A 33 13.13 -8.06 -3.00
N PHE A 34 12.03 -8.82 -2.96
CA PHE A 34 11.45 -9.39 -1.75
C PHE A 34 12.44 -10.29 -1.00
N SER A 35 12.36 -10.31 0.33
CA SER A 35 13.17 -11.18 1.20
C SER A 35 14.67 -11.05 0.96
N ASN A 36 15.21 -9.90 1.39
CA ASN A 36 16.63 -9.58 1.34
C ASN A 36 17.07 -8.86 2.63
N LYS A 37 18.26 -8.26 2.64
CA LYS A 37 18.79 -7.46 3.76
C LYS A 37 18.99 -6.00 3.35
N LEU A 38 18.19 -5.51 2.40
CA LEU A 38 18.27 -4.14 1.89
C LEU A 38 17.90 -3.14 2.98
N THR A 39 18.57 -1.99 2.95
CA THR A 39 18.49 -0.90 3.94
C THR A 39 18.29 0.44 3.23
N GLY A 40 18.30 1.54 3.97
CA GLY A 40 18.10 2.88 3.41
C GLY A 40 16.63 3.16 3.09
N THR A 41 16.36 4.11 2.21
CA THR A 41 15.02 4.61 1.91
C THR A 41 14.53 4.22 0.53
N LEU A 42 13.21 4.29 0.31
CA LEU A 42 12.61 4.20 -1.02
C LEU A 42 13.01 5.44 -1.87
N PRO A 43 13.65 5.28 -3.04
CA PRO A 43 14.12 6.43 -3.83
C PRO A 43 12.96 7.17 -4.50
N ALA A 44 12.82 8.48 -4.23
CA ALA A 44 11.78 9.30 -4.86
C ALA A 44 11.98 9.43 -6.38
N GLU A 45 13.21 9.24 -6.86
CA GLU A 45 13.61 9.28 -8.28
C GLU A 45 13.00 8.14 -9.09
N TRP A 46 12.64 7.02 -8.45
CA TRP A 46 11.96 5.91 -9.12
C TRP A 46 10.58 6.28 -9.68
N ARG A 47 10.07 7.49 -9.36
CA ARG A 47 8.94 8.12 -10.08
C ARG A 47 9.09 8.14 -11.61
N ARG A 48 10.32 7.99 -12.13
CA ARG A 48 10.64 7.94 -13.57
C ARG A 48 10.35 6.58 -14.21
N LEU A 49 10.14 5.52 -13.41
CA LEU A 49 9.83 4.18 -13.89
C LEU A 49 8.33 4.08 -14.24
N THR A 50 7.89 4.89 -15.20
CA THR A 50 6.47 5.03 -15.55
C THR A 50 5.88 3.80 -16.24
N LEU A 51 6.73 2.88 -16.71
CA LEU A 51 6.31 1.59 -17.28
C LEU A 51 6.30 0.46 -16.26
N LEU A 52 6.71 0.71 -15.00
CA LEU A 52 6.73 -0.33 -13.97
C LEU A 52 5.30 -0.72 -13.61
N GLU A 53 5.00 -2.01 -13.70
CA GLU A 53 3.71 -2.63 -13.41
C GLU A 53 3.73 -3.30 -12.04
N GLU A 54 4.84 -3.98 -11.70
CA GLU A 54 4.99 -4.67 -10.43
C GLU A 54 6.28 -4.26 -9.71
N LEU A 55 6.13 -3.88 -8.45
CA LEU A 55 7.24 -3.57 -7.55
C LEU A 55 7.08 -4.29 -6.21
N SER A 56 8.03 -5.17 -5.90
CA SER A 56 8.10 -5.84 -4.61
C SER A 56 9.41 -5.55 -3.89
N VAL A 57 9.34 -4.93 -2.72
CA VAL A 57 10.48 -4.62 -1.82
C VAL A 57 10.20 -5.12 -0.40
N GLY A 58 9.23 -6.02 -0.25
CA GLY A 58 8.84 -6.53 1.07
C GLY A 58 9.91 -7.38 1.74
N ASP A 59 9.76 -7.61 3.05
CA ASP A 59 10.66 -8.45 3.85
C ASP A 59 12.14 -8.00 3.75
N ASN A 60 12.37 -6.74 4.10
CA ASN A 60 13.67 -6.08 4.07
C ASN A 60 13.82 -5.18 5.33
N ARG A 61 14.82 -4.30 5.35
CA ARG A 61 15.07 -3.33 6.44
C ARG A 61 14.97 -1.88 5.95
N ILE A 62 14.11 -1.63 4.97
CA ILE A 62 13.90 -0.28 4.41
C ILE A 62 13.28 0.62 5.49
N VAL A 63 13.81 1.83 5.61
CA VAL A 63 13.40 2.87 6.57
C VAL A 63 12.89 4.11 5.83
N GLY A 64 12.44 5.12 6.58
CA GLY A 64 11.98 6.39 6.02
C GLY A 64 10.54 6.35 5.55
N THR A 65 10.13 7.34 4.76
CA THR A 65 8.75 7.53 4.33
C THR A 65 8.50 6.98 2.93
N MET A 66 7.22 6.72 2.63
CA MET A 66 6.80 6.38 1.27
C MET A 66 6.77 7.65 0.40
N PRO A 67 7.44 7.66 -0.78
CA PRO A 67 7.48 8.85 -1.62
C PRO A 67 6.11 9.15 -2.24
N ALA A 68 5.55 10.32 -1.94
CA ALA A 68 4.32 10.78 -2.59
C ALA A 68 4.48 10.90 -4.11
N SER A 69 5.71 11.18 -4.59
CA SER A 69 6.05 11.28 -6.01
C SER A 69 5.87 9.98 -6.81
N TRP A 70 5.79 8.82 -6.15
CA TRP A 70 5.49 7.55 -6.81
C TRP A 70 4.08 7.50 -7.41
N SER A 71 3.21 8.48 -7.09
CA SER A 71 1.94 8.66 -7.81
C SER A 71 2.13 8.88 -9.33
N ALA A 72 3.33 9.21 -9.80
CA ALA A 72 3.67 9.32 -11.22
C ALA A 72 3.91 7.97 -11.91
N MET A 73 4.06 6.88 -11.17
CA MET A 73 4.25 5.52 -11.71
C MET A 73 2.89 4.93 -12.09
N THR A 74 2.24 5.52 -13.09
CA THR A 74 0.83 5.27 -13.42
C THR A 74 0.52 3.88 -13.96
N SER A 75 1.54 3.12 -14.38
CA SER A 75 1.39 1.73 -14.82
C SER A 75 1.38 0.71 -13.67
N LEU A 76 1.70 1.11 -12.43
CA LEU A 76 1.76 0.17 -11.32
C LEU A 76 0.40 -0.46 -11.05
N THR A 77 0.36 -1.78 -11.11
CA THR A 77 -0.76 -2.65 -10.73
C THR A 77 -0.50 -3.31 -9.39
N GLU A 78 0.76 -3.55 -9.04
CA GLU A 78 1.14 -4.19 -7.79
C GLU A 78 2.29 -3.46 -7.09
N LEU A 79 2.06 -3.11 -5.82
CA LEU A 79 3.06 -2.54 -4.94
C LEU A 79 3.10 -3.27 -3.59
N ARG A 80 4.19 -3.99 -3.33
CA ARG A 80 4.42 -4.72 -2.07
C ARG A 80 5.63 -4.17 -1.33
N LEU A 81 5.36 -3.48 -0.22
CA LEU A 81 6.34 -2.87 0.69
C LEU A 81 6.26 -3.44 2.12
N GLY A 82 5.48 -4.51 2.31
CA GLY A 82 5.22 -5.09 3.63
C GLY A 82 6.47 -5.63 4.33
N ARG A 83 6.43 -5.74 5.66
CA ARG A 83 7.54 -6.23 6.51
C ARG A 83 8.84 -5.44 6.28
N ASN A 84 8.77 -4.14 6.54
CA ASN A 84 9.90 -3.22 6.54
C ASN A 84 9.84 -2.34 7.80
N ASN A 85 10.69 -1.31 7.87
CA ASN A 85 10.72 -0.32 8.96
C ASN A 85 10.24 1.06 8.48
N LEU A 86 9.31 1.11 7.52
CA LEU A 86 8.77 2.36 6.99
C LEU A 86 7.98 3.12 8.06
N LEU A 87 8.04 4.44 8.00
CA LEU A 87 7.45 5.38 8.96
C LEU A 87 6.72 6.53 8.24
N GLY A 88 6.08 7.40 9.01
CA GLY A 88 5.30 8.52 8.46
C GLY A 88 3.85 8.12 8.14
N VAL A 89 3.26 8.77 7.14
CA VAL A 89 1.84 8.61 6.76
C VAL A 89 1.70 7.94 5.39
N LEU A 90 0.51 7.36 5.15
CA LEU A 90 0.11 6.87 3.83
C LEU A 90 -0.01 8.06 2.84
N PRO A 91 0.66 8.03 1.67
CA PRO A 91 0.60 9.15 0.73
C PRO A 91 -0.80 9.32 0.11
N THR A 92 -1.42 10.47 0.35
CA THR A 92 -2.72 10.81 -0.25
C THR A 92 -2.64 10.88 -1.79
N ALA A 93 -1.50 11.29 -2.34
CA ALA A 93 -1.24 11.38 -3.77
C ALA A 93 -1.35 10.03 -4.50
N TRP A 94 -1.13 8.91 -3.81
CA TRP A 94 -1.24 7.58 -4.42
C TRP A 94 -2.66 7.26 -4.89
N GLY A 95 -3.69 7.98 -4.44
CA GLY A 95 -5.05 7.88 -5.00
C GLY A 95 -5.15 8.11 -6.51
N ALA A 96 -4.13 8.71 -7.14
CA ALA A 96 -4.02 8.89 -8.59
C ALA A 96 -3.52 7.64 -9.35
N MET A 97 -3.05 6.60 -8.66
CA MET A 97 -2.54 5.35 -9.27
C MET A 97 -3.72 4.47 -9.71
N ALA A 98 -4.35 4.87 -10.81
CA ALA A 98 -5.64 4.34 -11.25
C ALA A 98 -5.63 2.83 -11.56
N LEU A 99 -4.48 2.28 -11.96
CA LEU A 99 -4.33 0.86 -12.33
C LEU A 99 -3.97 -0.05 -11.14
N MET A 100 -3.79 0.50 -9.94
CA MET A 100 -3.43 -0.27 -8.75
C MET A 100 -4.47 -1.35 -8.45
N GLN A 101 -4.01 -2.59 -8.31
CA GLN A 101 -4.80 -3.78 -7.98
C GLN A 101 -4.42 -4.34 -6.61
N VAL A 102 -3.12 -4.39 -6.31
CA VAL A 102 -2.59 -4.95 -5.06
C VAL A 102 -1.69 -3.93 -4.39
N LEU A 103 -2.06 -3.52 -3.18
CA LEU A 103 -1.26 -2.64 -2.34
C LEU A 103 -1.02 -3.27 -0.97
N ASP A 104 0.21 -3.66 -0.69
CA ASP A 104 0.62 -4.21 0.60
C ASP A 104 1.69 -3.33 1.25
N VAL A 105 1.35 -2.69 2.36
CA VAL A 105 2.27 -1.92 3.22
C VAL A 105 2.25 -2.46 4.67
N SER A 106 1.82 -3.70 4.85
CA SER A 106 1.65 -4.35 6.15
C SER A 106 2.95 -4.51 6.93
N GLY A 107 2.89 -4.61 8.27
CA GLY A 107 4.07 -4.89 9.08
C GLY A 107 5.15 -3.81 8.97
N ASN A 108 4.75 -2.55 9.13
CA ASN A 108 5.63 -1.38 9.16
C ASN A 108 5.35 -0.55 10.43
N SER A 109 5.89 0.67 10.52
CA SER A 109 5.61 1.64 11.59
C SER A 109 4.83 2.86 11.09
N LEU A 110 3.93 2.66 10.12
CA LEU A 110 3.12 3.73 9.52
C LEU A 110 2.09 4.27 10.51
N SER A 111 1.80 5.57 10.43
CA SER A 111 0.96 6.32 11.36
C SER A 111 0.03 7.28 10.61
N GLY A 112 -0.79 8.03 11.33
CA GLY A 112 -1.82 8.89 10.73
C GLY A 112 -3.08 8.11 10.37
N THR A 113 -3.82 8.56 9.36
CA THR A 113 -5.11 8.00 8.96
C THR A 113 -5.06 7.31 7.60
N LEU A 114 -6.08 6.51 7.30
CA LEU A 114 -6.31 5.97 5.96
C LEU A 114 -6.68 7.11 4.98
N PRO A 115 -6.02 7.24 3.81
CA PRO A 115 -6.32 8.32 2.87
C PRO A 115 -7.69 8.17 2.22
N VAL A 116 -8.54 9.19 2.38
CA VAL A 116 -9.85 9.24 1.71
C VAL A 116 -9.69 9.15 0.18
N SER A 117 -8.62 9.72 -0.38
CA SER A 117 -8.32 9.72 -1.81
C SER A 117 -8.08 8.33 -2.41
N TRP A 118 -7.73 7.33 -1.60
CA TRP A 118 -7.56 5.96 -2.11
C TRP A 118 -8.91 5.34 -2.55
N GLY A 119 -10.05 5.93 -2.19
CA GLY A 119 -11.35 5.56 -2.74
C GLY A 119 -11.48 5.76 -4.25
N SER A 120 -10.53 6.45 -4.89
CA SER A 120 -10.45 6.64 -6.34
C SER A 120 -9.76 5.49 -7.09
N MET A 121 -9.08 4.57 -6.40
CA MET A 121 -8.41 3.41 -7.02
C MET A 121 -9.45 2.35 -7.42
N ARG A 122 -10.04 2.50 -8.61
CA ARG A 122 -11.17 1.66 -9.05
C ARG A 122 -10.82 0.19 -9.27
N HIS A 123 -9.55 -0.12 -9.50
CA HIS A 123 -9.07 -1.49 -9.74
C HIS A 123 -8.51 -2.17 -8.49
N LEU A 124 -8.51 -1.49 -7.34
CA LEU A 124 -7.93 -2.01 -6.10
C LEU A 124 -8.76 -3.19 -5.59
N ASP A 125 -8.15 -4.36 -5.66
CA ASP A 125 -8.73 -5.65 -5.26
C ASP A 125 -8.20 -6.09 -3.89
N THR A 126 -6.90 -5.91 -3.67
CA THR A 126 -6.23 -6.31 -2.44
C THR A 126 -5.55 -5.12 -1.79
N LEU A 127 -5.94 -4.80 -0.55
CA LEU A 127 -5.32 -3.79 0.28
C LEU A 127 -4.93 -4.38 1.64
N SER A 128 -3.65 -4.34 1.96
CA SER A 128 -3.13 -4.73 3.28
C SER A 128 -2.35 -3.57 3.92
N VAL A 129 -2.87 -3.08 5.04
CA VAL A 129 -2.20 -2.10 5.92
C VAL A 129 -2.03 -2.63 7.34
N ARG A 130 -2.29 -3.92 7.54
CA ARG A 130 -2.25 -4.57 8.86
C ARG A 130 -0.91 -4.42 9.57
N TYR A 131 -0.92 -4.55 10.89
CA TYR A 131 0.27 -4.46 11.74
C TYR A 131 1.07 -3.16 11.51
N ASN A 132 0.40 -2.04 11.73
CA ASN A 132 0.96 -0.69 11.69
C ASN A 132 0.49 0.11 12.93
N LYS A 133 0.61 1.44 12.91
CA LYS A 133 0.15 2.35 13.96
C LYS A 133 -0.90 3.34 13.43
N LEU A 134 -1.63 2.95 12.37
CA LEU A 134 -2.66 3.78 11.75
C LEU A 134 -3.85 3.93 12.71
N GLY A 135 -4.48 5.10 12.72
CA GLY A 135 -5.64 5.38 13.55
C GLY A 135 -6.69 6.22 12.85
N GLY A 136 -7.69 6.64 13.62
CA GLY A 136 -8.83 7.39 13.09
C GLY A 136 -9.87 6.50 12.38
N PRO A 137 -10.90 7.13 11.80
CA PRO A 137 -12.04 6.41 11.26
C PRO A 137 -11.74 5.74 9.91
N LEU A 138 -12.46 4.67 9.60
CA LEU A 138 -12.54 4.16 8.23
C LEU A 138 -13.09 5.22 7.26
N PRO A 139 -12.46 5.46 6.09
CA PRO A 139 -12.96 6.43 5.12
C PRO A 139 -14.29 5.98 4.50
N VAL A 140 -15.34 6.80 4.64
CA VAL A 140 -16.66 6.54 4.04
C VAL A 140 -16.55 6.40 2.52
N ALA A 141 -15.63 7.11 1.86
CA ALA A 141 -15.43 7.02 0.42
C ALA A 141 -15.03 5.61 -0.05
N TRP A 142 -14.37 4.82 0.81
CA TRP A 142 -13.93 3.48 0.44
C TRP A 142 -15.09 2.49 0.34
N ARG A 143 -16.28 2.82 0.88
CA ARG A 143 -17.48 1.99 0.72
C ARG A 143 -17.74 1.68 -0.75
N THR A 144 -17.42 2.59 -1.68
CA THR A 144 -17.70 2.40 -3.11
C THR A 144 -16.53 1.81 -3.91
N LEU A 145 -15.52 1.23 -3.27
CA LEU A 145 -14.45 0.53 -3.99
C LEU A 145 -15.05 -0.68 -4.71
N PRO A 146 -15.11 -0.68 -6.06
CA PRO A 146 -15.95 -1.62 -6.79
C PRO A 146 -15.30 -3.01 -6.96
N ALA A 147 -13.98 -3.09 -6.80
CA ALA A 147 -13.19 -4.30 -7.04
C ALA A 147 -12.65 -4.95 -5.77
N ILE A 148 -12.83 -4.36 -4.58
CA ILE A 148 -12.17 -4.83 -3.36
C ILE A 148 -12.66 -6.22 -2.96
N GLN A 149 -11.73 -7.16 -2.81
CA GLN A 149 -11.98 -8.53 -2.36
C GLN A 149 -11.21 -8.86 -1.08
N HIS A 150 -10.02 -8.29 -0.90
CA HIS A 150 -9.16 -8.57 0.25
C HIS A 150 -8.79 -7.27 0.95
N LEU A 151 -9.29 -7.07 2.17
CA LEU A 151 -9.08 -5.85 2.95
C LEU A 151 -8.58 -6.18 4.36
N HIS A 152 -7.27 -6.03 4.57
CA HIS A 152 -6.62 -6.38 5.83
C HIS A 152 -6.14 -5.13 6.58
N LEU A 153 -6.87 -4.77 7.64
CA LEU A 153 -6.68 -3.55 8.42
C LEU A 153 -6.29 -3.83 9.88
N GLU A 154 -6.30 -5.09 10.32
CA GLU A 154 -6.05 -5.52 11.70
C GLU A 154 -4.65 -5.15 12.22
N GLY A 155 -4.46 -5.11 13.54
CA GLY A 155 -3.19 -4.74 14.15
C GLY A 155 -2.86 -3.25 13.96
N ASN A 156 -3.88 -2.39 14.02
CA ASN A 156 -3.77 -0.93 13.99
C ASN A 156 -4.50 -0.32 15.21
N ARG A 157 -4.86 0.95 15.12
CA ARG A 157 -5.66 1.73 16.09
C ARG A 157 -6.86 2.36 15.40
N LEU A 158 -7.36 1.71 14.35
CA LEU A 158 -8.48 2.17 13.54
C LEU A 158 -9.78 2.04 14.34
N CYS A 159 -10.75 2.87 13.98
CA CYS A 159 -12.04 2.93 14.63
C CYS A 159 -13.15 3.27 13.60
N GLY A 160 -14.40 3.39 14.07
CA GLY A 160 -15.54 3.66 13.21
C GLY A 160 -16.20 2.38 12.74
N CYS A 161 -17.16 2.47 11.82
CA CYS A 161 -18.03 1.34 11.45
C CYS A 161 -17.63 0.78 10.08
N LEU A 162 -17.70 -0.53 9.93
CA LEU A 162 -17.59 -1.17 8.61
C LEU A 162 -18.77 -0.75 7.72
N PRO A 163 -18.53 -0.26 6.50
CA PRO A 163 -19.58 -0.05 5.51
C PRO A 163 -20.38 -1.33 5.25
N ILE A 164 -21.72 -1.23 5.17
CA ILE A 164 -22.60 -2.41 5.07
C ILE A 164 -22.32 -3.31 3.86
N ASN A 165 -21.80 -2.74 2.79
CA ASN A 165 -21.50 -3.45 1.55
C ASN A 165 -20.14 -4.16 1.55
N TRP A 166 -19.31 -3.90 2.55
CA TRP A 166 -18.09 -4.66 2.81
C TRP A 166 -18.37 -6.01 3.47
N ALA A 167 -19.52 -6.15 4.14
CA ALA A 167 -20.00 -7.42 4.67
C ALA A 167 -20.65 -8.33 3.60
N SER A 168 -20.39 -8.06 2.31
CA SER A 168 -20.91 -8.89 1.22
C SER A 168 -20.20 -10.25 1.18
N PRO A 169 -20.90 -11.35 0.85
CA PRO A 169 -20.27 -12.66 0.71
C PRO A 169 -19.13 -12.61 -0.32
N GLY A 170 -17.95 -13.09 0.07
CA GLY A 170 -16.77 -13.18 -0.81
C GLY A 170 -15.74 -12.06 -0.65
N VAL A 171 -16.00 -11.04 0.17
CA VAL A 171 -14.96 -10.07 0.58
C VAL A 171 -14.32 -10.55 1.88
N ASP A 172 -13.02 -10.85 1.82
CA ASP A 172 -12.20 -11.21 2.98
C ASP A 172 -11.71 -9.94 3.69
N ILE A 173 -12.32 -9.63 4.84
CA ILE A 173 -12.06 -8.42 5.60
C ILE A 173 -11.61 -8.76 7.00
N THR A 174 -10.42 -8.28 7.36
CA THR A 174 -9.88 -8.39 8.71
C THR A 174 -9.67 -7.00 9.30
N VAL A 175 -10.28 -6.73 10.46
CA VAL A 175 -10.19 -5.46 11.18
C VAL A 175 -9.99 -5.68 12.68
N ASP A 176 -9.48 -4.67 13.38
CA ASP A 176 -9.42 -4.70 14.84
C ASP A 176 -10.82 -4.70 15.46
N GLU A 177 -10.96 -5.30 16.65
CA GLU A 177 -12.23 -5.34 17.38
C GLU A 177 -12.79 -3.92 17.66
N ALA A 178 -11.90 -2.92 17.80
CA ALA A 178 -12.29 -1.52 18.00
C ALA A 178 -13.05 -0.92 16.79
N VAL A 179 -12.85 -1.45 15.58
CA VAL A 179 -13.60 -1.11 14.37
C VAL A 179 -15.01 -1.74 14.37
N MET A 180 -15.26 -2.70 15.26
CA MET A 180 -16.59 -3.27 15.48
C MET A 180 -17.36 -2.52 16.59
N ARG A 181 -16.78 -1.51 17.23
CA ARG A 181 -17.36 -0.79 18.36
C ARG A 181 -17.61 0.70 18.02
N THR A 182 -18.68 1.25 18.58
CA THR A 182 -19.14 2.65 18.38
C THR A 182 -18.28 3.73 19.03
N ASN A 183 -17.24 3.36 19.81
CA ASN A 183 -16.50 4.26 20.69
C ASN A 183 -15.32 5.00 20.03
N CYS A 184 -15.52 5.60 18.85
CA CYS A 184 -14.56 6.60 18.36
C CYS A 184 -15.05 8.01 18.66
N ALA A 185 -14.22 8.82 19.33
CA ALA A 185 -14.53 10.22 19.63
C ALA A 185 -14.75 11.10 18.37
N THR A 186 -14.36 10.59 17.18
CA THR A 186 -14.49 11.25 15.87
C THR A 186 -15.13 10.35 14.80
N ALA A 187 -15.82 9.26 15.18
CA ALA A 187 -16.42 8.35 14.21
C ALA A 187 -17.49 9.03 13.35
N ASN A 188 -17.56 8.62 12.08
CA ASN A 188 -18.80 8.70 11.32
C ASN A 188 -19.86 7.89 12.08
N ALA A 189 -21.02 8.47 12.38
CA ALA A 189 -22.10 7.76 13.04
C ALA A 189 -22.40 6.46 12.29
N CYS A 190 -22.44 5.32 12.98
CA CYS A 190 -22.93 4.09 12.38
C CYS A 190 -24.39 4.37 11.97
N ALA A 191 -24.65 4.47 10.67
CA ALA A 191 -26.03 4.46 10.20
C ALA A 191 -26.55 3.05 10.49
N GLY A 192 -27.49 2.96 11.43
CA GLY A 192 -28.26 1.75 11.72
C GLY A 192 -29.24 1.44 10.60
#